data_AF-A0A8R2JWB7-F1
#
_entry.id   AF-A0A8R2JWB7-F1
#
_cell.length_a   1.000
_cell.length_b   1.000
_cell.length_c   1.000
_cell.angle_alpha   90.00
_cell.angle_beta   90.00
_cell.angle_gamma   90.00
#
_symmetry.space_group_name_H-M   'P 1'
#
loop_
_entity.id
_entity.type
_entity.pdbx_description
1 polymer ?
#
loop_
_entity_poly.entity_id
_entity_poly.type
_entity_poly.pdbx_seq_one_letter_code
_entity_poly.pdbx_strand_id
1 'polypeptide(L)'
;MSKVEDARKKKIESTSSTSIQTKIYDSTKKVSKEKMNELVFNYIINEMRPLITCEKRSFRELIMGLTGIKDTSILPNRIQIKAQLKSRYALYVQIITDLIQNHNYICTTADIWSSNNKSFMGKYIIIIFFFNYTVPTFT
;
A
#
# COMPACT_ATOMS: atom_id res chain seq x y z
N MET A 1 57.04 -56.79 -18.01
CA MET A 1 57.34 -55.75 -19.02
C MET A 1 56.02 -55.25 -19.57
N SER A 2 55.66 -54.03 -19.15
CA SER A 2 54.40 -53.32 -19.38
C SER A 2 54.74 -52.02 -20.10
N LYS A 3 54.13 -51.75 -21.27
CA LYS A 3 54.15 -50.44 -21.96
C LYS A 3 52.98 -50.29 -22.95
N VAL A 4 51.72 -50.41 -22.53
CA VAL A 4 50.56 -49.99 -23.38
C VAL A 4 49.43 -49.27 -22.60
N GLU A 5 49.64 -48.82 -21.36
CA GLU A 5 48.56 -48.13 -20.60
C GLU A 5 48.86 -46.68 -20.16
N ASP A 6 49.86 -46.02 -20.74
CA ASP A 6 50.19 -44.62 -20.40
C ASP A 6 49.46 -43.57 -21.27
N ALA A 7 48.28 -43.90 -21.80
CA ALA A 7 47.49 -42.99 -22.65
C ALA A 7 46.38 -42.23 -21.90
N ARG A 8 46.36 -42.18 -20.57
CA ARG A 8 45.23 -41.54 -19.85
C ARG A 8 45.52 -40.75 -18.59
N LYS A 9 46.75 -40.27 -18.38
CA LYS A 9 47.07 -39.41 -17.22
C LYS A 9 47.91 -38.19 -17.60
N LYS A 10 47.36 -37.32 -18.45
CA LYS A 10 47.90 -35.95 -18.62
C LYS A 10 46.86 -34.92 -19.07
N LYS A 11 45.81 -34.77 -18.27
CA LYS A 11 44.86 -33.64 -18.21
C LYS A 11 44.03 -33.96 -16.98
N ILE A 12 44.16 -33.28 -15.85
CA ILE A 12 43.55 -31.98 -15.58
C ILE A 12 44.09 -31.58 -14.21
N GLU A 13 45.12 -30.73 -14.16
CA GLU A 13 45.22 -29.75 -13.08
C GLU A 13 44.24 -28.64 -13.46
N SER A 14 43.03 -28.69 -12.91
CA SER A 14 42.17 -27.53 -12.82
C SER A 14 41.64 -27.51 -11.40
N THR A 15 42.27 -26.66 -10.61
CA THR A 15 41.82 -26.06 -9.36
C THR A 15 40.30 -26.22 -9.18
N SER A 16 39.88 -27.02 -8.21
CA SER A 16 38.48 -27.07 -7.79
C SER A 16 38.15 -25.74 -7.12
N SER A 17 37.74 -24.75 -7.91
CA SER A 17 37.02 -23.61 -7.41
C SER A 17 35.66 -24.12 -6.94
N THR A 18 35.57 -24.46 -5.64
CA THR A 18 34.29 -24.67 -4.98
C THR A 18 33.55 -23.34 -5.07
N SER A 19 32.74 -23.18 -6.11
CA SER A 19 31.83 -22.06 -6.22
C SER A 19 30.83 -22.21 -5.09
N ILE A 20 31.06 -21.47 -4.02
CA ILE A 20 30.04 -21.26 -3.00
C ILE A 20 28.96 -20.46 -3.72
N GLN A 21 28.01 -21.16 -4.33
CA GLN A 21 26.82 -20.55 -4.88
C GLN A 21 26.06 -19.97 -3.70
N THR A 22 26.22 -18.66 -3.46
CA THR A 22 25.32 -17.93 -2.58
C THR A 22 23.94 -18.12 -3.14
N LYS A 23 23.09 -18.88 -2.42
CA LYS A 23 21.67 -18.97 -2.74
C LYS A 23 21.18 -17.54 -2.88
N ILE A 24 20.89 -17.13 -4.11
CA ILE A 24 20.13 -15.92 -4.37
C ILE A 24 18.81 -16.23 -3.69
N TYR A 25 18.59 -15.64 -2.52
CA TYR A 25 17.30 -15.68 -1.88
C TYR A 25 16.37 -14.96 -2.85
N ASP A 26 15.66 -15.72 -3.67
CA ASP A 26 14.52 -15.17 -4.38
C ASP A 26 13.45 -14.96 -3.31
N SER A 27 13.59 -13.89 -2.53
CA SER A 27 12.55 -13.45 -1.63
C SER A 27 11.49 -12.76 -2.48
N THR A 28 10.86 -13.51 -3.38
CA THR A 28 9.55 -13.14 -3.93
C THR A 28 8.57 -13.25 -2.76
N LYS A 29 8.60 -12.26 -1.86
CA LYS A 29 7.62 -12.10 -0.79
C LYS A 29 6.27 -11.90 -1.47
N LYS A 30 5.54 -13.00 -1.66
CA LYS A 30 4.16 -12.97 -2.15
C LYS A 30 3.36 -12.13 -1.17
N VAL A 31 2.81 -11.02 -1.65
CA VAL A 31 1.89 -10.19 -0.88
C VAL A 31 0.66 -11.02 -0.58
N SER A 32 0.29 -11.15 0.70
CA SER A 32 -0.93 -11.85 1.07
C SER A 32 -2.16 -11.09 0.60
N LYS A 33 -3.29 -11.81 0.43
CA LYS A 33 -4.56 -11.22 0.02
C LYS A 33 -5.03 -10.16 1.00
N GLU A 34 -4.86 -10.42 2.30
CA GLU A 34 -5.24 -9.52 3.38
C GLU A 34 -4.43 -8.23 3.29
N LYS A 35 -3.13 -8.33 3.05
CA LYS A 35 -2.26 -7.16 2.94
C LYS A 35 -2.58 -6.34 1.70
N MET A 36 -2.85 -6.99 0.57
CA MET A 36 -3.29 -6.31 -0.65
C MET A 36 -4.61 -5.56 -0.42
N ASN A 37 -5.60 -6.22 0.19
CA ASN A 37 -6.89 -5.60 0.51
C ASN A 37 -6.69 -4.37 1.40
N GLU A 38 -5.82 -4.45 2.41
CA GLU A 38 -5.50 -3.32 3.28
C GLU A 38 -4.85 -2.17 2.51
N LEU A 39 -3.86 -2.45 1.67
CA LEU A 39 -3.17 -1.42 0.88
C LEU A 39 -4.12 -0.72 -0.09
N VAL A 40 -4.95 -1.48 -0.80
CA VAL A 40 -5.95 -0.92 -1.71
C VAL A 40 -7.00 -0.14 -0.94
N PHE A 41 -7.47 -0.66 0.21
CA PHE A 41 -8.39 0.08 1.07
C PHE A 41 -7.80 1.43 1.50
N ASN A 42 -6.56 1.45 1.99
CA ASN A 42 -5.89 2.67 2.44
C ASN A 42 -5.71 3.67 1.28
N TYR A 43 -5.31 3.19 0.10
CA TYR A 43 -5.26 4.05 -1.10
C TYR A 43 -6.62 4.67 -1.41
N ILE A 44 -7.69 3.88 -1.41
CA ILE A 44 -9.05 4.36 -1.71
C ILE A 44 -9.49 5.42 -0.70
N ILE A 45 -9.25 5.20 0.60
CA ILE A 45 -9.66 6.13 1.65
C ILE A 45 -8.79 7.38 1.64
N ASN A 46 -7.47 7.26 1.66
CA ASN A 46 -6.57 8.41 1.78
C ASN A 46 -6.65 9.35 0.57
N GLU A 47 -6.83 8.79 -0.63
CA GLU A 47 -6.93 9.56 -1.88
C GLU A 47 -8.38 9.91 -2.25
N MET A 48 -9.35 9.64 -1.35
CA MET A 48 -10.79 9.87 -1.55
C MET A 48 -11.31 9.34 -2.90
N ARG A 49 -10.81 8.16 -3.31
CA ARG A 49 -11.18 7.59 -4.60
C ARG A 49 -12.57 6.93 -4.53
N PRO A 50 -13.35 6.96 -5.60
CA PRO A 50 -14.58 6.18 -5.69
C PRO A 50 -14.29 4.69 -5.44
N LEU A 51 -15.14 4.00 -4.67
CA LEU A 51 -14.92 2.57 -4.34
C LEU A 51 -14.82 1.68 -5.60
N ILE A 52 -15.48 2.07 -6.70
CA ILE A 52 -15.39 1.38 -8.00
C ILE A 52 -13.97 1.36 -8.59
N THR A 53 -13.05 2.19 -8.09
CA THR A 53 -11.68 2.29 -8.58
C THR A 53 -10.92 0.96 -8.51
N CYS A 54 -11.15 0.13 -7.48
CA CYS A 54 -10.53 -1.19 -7.36
C CYS A 54 -11.00 -2.20 -8.44
N GLU A 55 -12.11 -1.91 -9.11
CA GLU A 55 -12.67 -2.73 -10.19
C GLU A 55 -12.31 -2.22 -11.58
N LYS A 56 -11.71 -1.02 -11.69
CA LYS A 56 -11.25 -0.49 -12.97
C LYS A 56 -10.15 -1.37 -13.55
N ARG A 57 -10.25 -1.68 -14.84
CA ARG A 57 -9.31 -2.54 -15.57
C ARG A 57 -7.85 -2.10 -15.40
N SER A 58 -7.54 -0.84 -15.67
CA SER A 58 -6.18 -0.31 -15.56
C SER A 58 -5.62 -0.40 -14.14
N PHE A 59 -6.45 -0.20 -13.12
CA PHE A 59 -6.05 -0.35 -11.73
C PHE A 59 -5.74 -1.82 -11.40
N ARG A 60 -6.57 -2.76 -11.87
CA ARG A 60 -6.33 -4.20 -11.71
C ARG A 60 -5.04 -4.64 -12.41
N GLU A 61 -4.82 -4.20 -13.64
CA GLU A 61 -3.61 -4.48 -14.41
C GLU A 61 -2.35 -3.96 -13.68
N LEU A 62 -2.42 -2.77 -13.08
CA LEU A 62 -1.34 -2.23 -12.26
C LEU A 62 -1.03 -3.13 -11.06
N ILE A 63 -2.06 -3.51 -10.28
CA ILE A 63 -1.87 -4.38 -9.11
C ILE A 63 -1.34 -5.75 -9.52
N MET A 64 -1.87 -6.34 -10.59
CA MET A 64 -1.40 -7.62 -11.12
C MET A 64 0.06 -7.55 -11.59
N GLY A 65 0.44 -6.47 -12.29
CA GLY A 65 1.81 -6.25 -12.74
C GLY A 65 2.81 -6.12 -11.59
N LEU A 66 2.44 -5.42 -10.51
CA LEU A 66 3.29 -5.24 -9.33
C LEU A 66 3.39 -6.49 -8.44
N THR A 67 2.34 -7.31 -8.40
CA THR A 67 2.26 -8.48 -7.49
C THR A 67 2.57 -9.82 -8.18
N GLY A 68 2.61 -9.85 -9.51
CA GLY A 68 2.75 -11.07 -10.29
C GLY A 68 1.52 -11.99 -10.25
N ILE A 69 0.39 -11.52 -9.71
CA ILE A 69 -0.85 -12.29 -9.62
C ILE A 69 -1.53 -12.34 -10.98
N LYS A 70 -1.88 -13.56 -11.41
CA LYS A 70 -2.58 -13.79 -12.69
C LYS A 70 -4.09 -13.95 -12.51
N ASP A 71 -4.53 -14.36 -11.32
CA ASP A 71 -5.95 -14.57 -11.02
C ASP A 71 -6.61 -13.28 -10.53
N THR A 72 -7.59 -12.81 -11.30
CA THR A 72 -8.37 -11.61 -10.99
C THR A 72 -9.35 -11.81 -9.83
N SER A 73 -9.70 -13.05 -9.48
CA SER A 73 -10.62 -13.37 -8.38
C SER A 73 -10.07 -13.00 -7.00
N ILE A 74 -8.73 -12.92 -6.90
CA ILE A 74 -8.00 -12.60 -5.68
C ILE A 74 -8.01 -11.09 -5.42
N LEU A 75 -8.18 -10.28 -6.46
CA LEU A 75 -8.12 -8.82 -6.36
C LEU A 75 -9.27 -8.25 -5.53
N PRO A 76 -9.06 -7.09 -4.87
CA PRO A 76 -10.07 -6.47 -4.04
C PRO A 76 -11.24 -6.01 -4.91
N ASN A 77 -12.45 -6.18 -4.39
CA ASN A 77 -13.66 -5.68 -5.03
C ASN A 77 -14.39 -4.65 -4.15
N ARG A 78 -15.32 -3.92 -4.76
CA ARG A 78 -16.04 -2.83 -4.11
C ARG A 78 -16.85 -3.31 -2.90
N ILE A 79 -17.39 -4.52 -2.94
CA ILE A 79 -18.21 -5.08 -1.85
C ILE A 79 -17.34 -5.29 -0.62
N GLN A 80 -16.14 -5.87 -0.78
CA GLN A 80 -15.18 -6.07 0.30
C GLN A 80 -14.71 -4.75 0.89
N ILE A 81 -14.29 -3.80 0.04
CA ILE A 81 -13.84 -2.47 0.48
C ILE A 81 -14.99 -1.74 1.20
N LYS A 82 -16.23 -1.83 0.71
CA LYS A 82 -17.41 -1.25 1.38
C LYS A 82 -17.67 -1.87 2.74
N ALA A 83 -17.57 -3.20 2.87
CA ALA A 83 -17.74 -3.89 4.14
C ALA A 83 -16.67 -3.47 5.16
N GLN A 84 -15.41 -3.38 4.72
CA GLN A 84 -14.30 -2.90 5.54
C GLN A 84 -14.45 -1.43 5.94
N LEU A 85 -15.01 -0.58 5.06
CA LEU A 85 -15.31 0.81 5.40
C LEU A 85 -16.37 0.89 6.49
N LYS A 86 -17.43 0.09 6.39
CA LYS A 86 -18.47 0.02 7.42
C LYS A 86 -17.92 -0.44 8.76
N SER A 87 -17.04 -1.45 8.79
CA SER A 87 -16.47 -1.94 10.05
C SER A 87 -15.52 -0.92 10.70
N ARG A 88 -14.79 -0.12 9.92
CA ARG A 88 -13.89 0.93 10.44
C ARG A 88 -14.57 2.26 10.70
N TYR A 89 -15.82 2.44 10.29
CA TYR A 89 -16.52 3.73 10.38
C TYR A 89 -16.59 4.26 11.81
N ALA A 90 -17.00 3.42 12.77
CA ALA A 90 -17.10 3.82 14.17
C ALA A 90 -15.73 4.25 14.75
N LEU A 91 -14.67 3.53 14.39
CA LEU A 91 -13.30 3.88 14.77
C LEU A 91 -12.88 5.24 14.20
N TYR A 92 -13.19 5.54 12.94
CA TYR A 92 -12.86 6.85 12.35
C TYR A 92 -13.64 7.99 12.99
N VAL A 93 -14.93 7.78 13.31
CA VAL A 93 -15.72 8.76 14.05
C VAL A 93 -15.08 9.03 15.40
N GLN A 94 -14.67 7.99 16.12
CA GLN A 94 -13.97 8.13 17.40
C GLN A 94 -12.66 8.93 17.25
N ILE A 95 -11.78 8.53 16.33
CA ILE A 95 -10.49 9.22 16.10
C ILE A 95 -10.70 10.70 15.79
N ILE A 96 -11.65 11.03 14.92
CA ILE A 96 -11.95 12.42 14.55
C ILE A 96 -12.55 13.18 15.73
N THR A 97 -13.43 12.54 16.51
CA THR A 97 -14.03 13.15 17.72
C THR A 97 -12.96 13.48 18.74
N ASP A 98 -12.06 12.53 19.03
CA ASP A 98 -10.95 12.72 19.94
C ASP A 98 -10.01 13.84 19.44
N LEU A 99 -9.73 13.89 18.13
CA LEU A 99 -8.93 14.97 17.54
C LEU A 99 -9.59 16.33 17.73
N ILE A 100 -10.89 16.45 17.50
CA ILE A 100 -11.64 17.70 17.66
C ILE A 100 -11.65 18.13 19.14
N GLN A 101 -11.90 17.21 20.07
CA GLN A 101 -11.94 17.50 21.50
C GLN A 101 -10.60 18.01 22.05
N ASN A 102 -9.49 17.55 21.48
CA ASN A 102 -8.15 17.89 21.93
C ASN A 102 -7.55 19.17 21.29
N HIS A 103 -8.28 19.86 20.40
CA HIS A 103 -7.80 21.08 19.75
C HIS A 103 -8.59 22.32 20.19
N ASN A 104 -7.87 23.38 20.55
CA ASN A 104 -8.46 24.63 21.01
C ASN A 104 -9.13 25.44 19.90
N TYR A 105 -8.69 25.26 18.66
CA TYR A 105 -9.15 26.04 17.51
C TYR A 105 -9.49 25.12 16.34
N ILE A 106 -10.74 25.21 15.90
CA ILE A 106 -11.25 24.51 14.73
C ILE A 106 -11.91 25.51 13.79
N CYS A 107 -11.72 25.32 12.49
CA CYS A 107 -12.50 26.01 11.47
C CYS A 107 -13.42 24.98 10.81
N THR A 108 -14.69 25.32 10.64
CA THR A 108 -15.62 24.50 9.86
C THR A 108 -16.01 25.29 8.63
N THR A 109 -15.82 24.72 7.45
CA THR A 109 -16.39 25.25 6.21
C THR A 109 -17.58 24.40 5.78
N ALA A 110 -18.60 25.06 5.24
CA ALA A 110 -19.78 24.39 4.72
C ALA A 110 -20.05 24.88 3.31
N ASP A 111 -20.12 23.94 2.38
CA ASP A 111 -20.52 24.19 0.99
C ASP A 111 -21.98 23.82 0.83
N ILE A 112 -22.80 24.74 0.33
CA ILE A 112 -24.21 24.50 0.07
C ILE A 112 -24.45 24.65 -1.43
N TRP A 113 -25.07 23.65 -2.04
CA TRP A 113 -25.41 23.69 -3.46
C TRP A 113 -26.72 22.96 -3.73
N SER A 114 -27.35 23.26 -4.86
CA SER A 114 -28.55 22.57 -5.33
C SER A 114 -28.31 22.00 -6.73
N SER A 115 -28.82 20.80 -7.00
CA SER A 115 -28.74 20.14 -8.32
C SER A 115 -29.89 19.12 -8.45
N ASN A 116 -30.46 18.99 -9.64
CA ASN A 116 -31.53 18.02 -9.95
C ASN A 116 -32.68 18.01 -8.92
N ASN A 117 -33.20 19.20 -8.60
CA ASN A 117 -34.29 19.40 -7.63
C ASN A 117 -33.98 18.87 -6.21
N LYS A 118 -32.70 18.84 -5.84
CA LYS A 118 -32.21 18.47 -4.51
C LYS A 118 -31.22 19.50 -4.00
N SER A 119 -31.27 19.76 -2.70
CA SER A 119 -30.29 20.59 -2.00
C SER A 119 -29.32 19.72 -1.23
N PHE A 120 -28.06 20.13 -1.21
CA PHE A 120 -26.94 19.43 -0.61
C PHE A 120 -26.18 20.38 0.32
N MET A 121 -25.64 19.84 1.40
CA MET A 121 -24.77 20.55 2.32
C MET A 121 -23.54 19.67 2.60
N GLY A 122 -22.40 20.06 2.05
CA GLY A 122 -21.10 19.52 2.41
C GLY A 122 -20.57 20.27 3.63
N LYS A 123 -19.98 19.57 4.59
CA LYS A 123 -19.29 20.17 5.73
C LYS A 123 -17.90 19.57 5.84
N TYR A 124 -16.90 20.43 6.01
CA TYR A 124 -15.51 20.04 6.19
C TYR A 124 -14.95 20.73 7.44
N ILE A 125 -14.24 19.96 8.27
CA ILE A 125 -13.56 20.47 9.46
C ILE A 125 -12.08 20.62 9.12
N ILE A 126 -11.53 21.78 9.41
CA ILE A 126 -10.13 22.13 9.26
C ILE A 126 -9.58 22.36 10.68
N ILE A 127 -8.64 21.50 11.08
CA ILE A 127 -7.92 21.63 12.35
C ILE A 127 -6.65 22.44 12.09
N ILE A 128 -6.49 23.55 12.83
CA ILE A 128 -5.31 24.42 12.69
C ILE A 128 -4.27 23.99 13.72
N PHE A 129 -3.16 23.43 13.23
CA PHE A 129 -2.00 23.14 14.08
C PHE A 129 -1.14 24.39 14.20
N PHE A 130 -1.19 25.04 15.36
CA PHE A 130 -0.21 26.07 15.70
C PHE A 130 1.10 25.39 16.08
N PHE A 131 2.07 25.42 15.18
CA PHE A 131 3.46 25.20 15.58
C PHE A 131 3.91 26.43 16.37
N ASN A 132 4.13 26.26 17.67
CA ASN A 132 4.75 27.29 18.49
C ASN A 132 6.19 27.49 17.98
N TYR A 133 6.37 28.45 17.08
CA TYR A 133 7.70 28.97 16.78
C TYR A 133 8.07 29.90 17.93
N THR A 134 8.97 29.44 18.80
CA THR A 134 9.64 30.32 19.75
C THR A 134 10.47 31.30 18.93
N VAL A 135 10.00 32.55 18.84
CA VAL A 135 10.79 33.62 18.22
C VAL A 135 11.98 33.88 19.15
N PRO A 136 13.24 33.74 18.70
CA PRO A 136 14.38 34.07 19.53
C PRO A 136 14.35 35.58 19.80
N THR A 137 14.15 35.96 21.05
CA THR A 137 14.28 37.35 21.49
C THR A 137 15.76 37.71 21.47
N PHE A 138 16.16 38.54 20.50
CA PHE A 138 17.46 39.21 20.57
C PHE A 138 17.36 40.29 21.66
N THR A 139 18.17 40.11 22.71
CA THR A 139 18.43 41.11 23.76
C THR A 139 19.72 41.84 23.43
#